data_AF-A0AA92T080-F1
#
_entry.id   AF-A0AA92T080-F1
#
_cell.length_a   1.000
_cell.length_b   1.000
_cell.length_c   1.000
_cell.angle_alpha   90.00
_cell.angle_beta   90.00
_cell.angle_gamma   90.00
#
_symmetry.space_group_name_H-M   'P 1'
#
loop_
_entity.id
_entity.type
_entity.pdbx_description
1 polymer ?
#
loop_
_entity_poly.entity_id
_entity_poly.type
_entity_poly.pdbx_seq_one_letter_code
_entity_poly.pdbx_strand_id
1 'polypeptide(L)'
;MIFMVVGIWMLTGCSSDDDKLDSLPWNDKELFNQSFVLNQDGYCILDGKAPVCDIDRNVLNSWLVSYGWQPAGIYQVKENGKLAKTDYREGIKDYSPKVYEFLSENQLMTYYRDEDTRTFCFKKQDWSYDDATGIVIKTNKAGKVDGYMQILDVKFHEDEAYLYVMEKIGSVTVADNQEKAVYGLVVYQRLSLLELINVQNTYTIDKSDEEDKPNETEKVPDDCRYYIRCVYANSKDAHGMGDGHSKFQSFRLLSFDLTDYQNNNSSANPYYHYYDSIVWSCKGMPDREVSLRNDYNWSVVSINLTTYLFQINRNTSMTEEDRTLIVADGYKGGRVVYSSGIYLNIYNTGFMGYDFGSSDLLNPSNEDYDLYCIFDRSKRFRIVSPRYSPDFPEKPYSELKYIVSGVLLDSEDPESMKKHEAVLSEQKRMLVELMDMYYGQYGKGVVVDDSNREKYRNRFKALPSDADLVMYWKGYTPVQWNSDYEGCLVALILKKNKENPLKSYYCIHAEPIK
;
A
#
# COMPACT_ATOMS: atom_id res chain seq x y z
N MET A 1 5.97 4.61 -21.09
CA MET A 1 5.63 6.04 -21.12
C MET A 1 6.90 6.78 -20.73
N ILE A 2 7.35 7.71 -21.57
CA ILE A 2 8.67 8.36 -21.44
C ILE A 2 8.62 9.33 -20.25
N PHE A 3 9.51 9.14 -19.26
CA PHE A 3 9.67 10.05 -18.13
C PHE A 3 10.35 11.34 -18.60
N MET A 4 9.65 12.46 -18.51
CA MET A 4 10.25 13.78 -18.68
C MET A 4 10.67 14.28 -17.30
N VAL A 5 11.92 14.01 -16.94
CA VAL A 5 12.60 14.72 -15.85
C VAL A 5 12.96 16.09 -16.41
N VAL A 6 12.29 17.14 -15.96
CA VAL A 6 12.73 18.52 -16.21
C VAL A 6 13.91 18.78 -15.28
N GLY A 7 15.09 18.33 -15.71
CA GLY A 7 16.36 18.73 -15.11
C GLY A 7 16.72 20.11 -15.65
N ILE A 8 16.78 21.12 -14.79
CA ILE A 8 17.45 22.38 -15.12
C ILE A 8 18.94 22.08 -15.16
N TRP A 9 19.50 21.95 -16.37
CA TRP A 9 20.93 21.87 -16.59
C TRP A 9 21.52 23.28 -16.46
N MET A 10 22.17 23.59 -15.34
CA MET A 10 23.04 24.77 -15.27
C MET A 10 24.44 24.41 -15.75
N LEU A 11 24.89 25.08 -16.80
CA LEU A 11 26.25 25.06 -17.32
C LEU A 11 27.22 25.59 -16.25
N THR A 12 28.25 24.81 -15.91
CA THR A 12 29.28 25.21 -14.95
C THR A 12 30.30 26.15 -15.61
N GLY A 13 30.09 27.45 -15.44
CA GLY A 13 31.16 28.44 -15.42
C GLY A 13 31.67 28.61 -13.99
N CYS A 14 32.99 28.79 -13.80
CA CYS A 14 33.57 29.18 -12.51
C CYS A 14 33.11 30.60 -12.14
N SER A 15 31.91 30.75 -11.62
CA SER A 15 31.51 31.93 -10.83
C SER A 15 31.65 31.58 -9.35
N SER A 16 32.01 32.57 -8.54
CA SER A 16 32.03 32.40 -7.09
C SER A 16 30.61 32.10 -6.59
N ASP A 17 30.47 31.43 -5.44
CA ASP A 17 29.14 31.10 -4.87
C ASP A 17 28.30 32.37 -4.61
N ASP A 18 28.97 33.51 -4.38
CA ASP A 18 28.35 34.82 -4.21
C ASP A 18 27.69 35.32 -5.50
N ASP A 19 28.33 35.11 -6.66
CA ASP A 19 27.81 35.53 -7.96
C ASP A 19 26.57 34.72 -8.38
N LYS A 20 26.46 33.47 -7.94
CA LYS A 20 25.29 32.61 -8.23
C LYS A 20 24.08 33.04 -7.42
N LEU A 21 24.24 33.24 -6.11
CA LEU A 21 23.15 33.69 -5.24
C LEU A 21 22.65 35.08 -5.67
N ASP A 22 23.56 35.99 -6.01
CA ASP A 22 23.25 37.34 -6.49
C ASP A 22 22.46 37.37 -7.82
N SER A 23 22.49 36.30 -8.60
CA SER A 23 21.76 36.20 -9.87
C SER A 23 20.30 35.71 -9.71
N LEU A 24 19.91 35.21 -8.53
CA LEU A 24 18.57 34.66 -8.32
C LEU A 24 17.54 35.78 -8.10
N PRO A 25 16.38 35.73 -8.77
CA PRO A 25 15.36 36.79 -8.68
C PRO A 25 14.73 36.89 -7.28
N TRP A 26 14.87 35.84 -6.46
CA TRP A 26 14.38 35.78 -5.09
C TRP A 26 15.47 36.02 -4.03
N ASN A 27 16.67 36.49 -4.40
CA ASN A 27 17.72 36.77 -3.43
C ASN A 27 17.43 38.05 -2.61
N ASP A 28 17.19 37.87 -1.32
CA ASP A 28 17.02 38.98 -0.37
C ASP A 28 18.29 39.21 0.47
N LYS A 29 19.14 40.12 0.00
CA LYS A 29 20.40 40.46 0.66
C LYS A 29 20.23 40.94 2.10
N GLU A 30 19.08 41.49 2.47
CA GLU A 30 18.85 41.92 3.86
C GLU A 30 18.71 40.71 4.77
N LEU A 31 17.91 39.70 4.37
CA LEU A 31 17.70 38.47 5.14
C LEU A 31 18.98 37.62 5.27
N PHE A 32 19.78 37.51 4.20
CA PHE A 32 21.04 36.75 4.23
C PHE A 32 22.11 37.34 5.16
N ASN A 33 22.01 38.63 5.48
CA ASN A 33 22.91 39.29 6.42
C ASN A 33 22.44 39.24 7.87
N GLN A 34 21.22 38.77 8.14
CA GLN A 34 20.69 38.62 9.50
C GLN A 34 21.31 37.45 10.25
N SER A 35 21.00 37.34 11.55
CA SER A 35 21.34 36.20 12.39
C SER A 35 20.06 35.58 12.96
N PHE A 36 19.96 34.26 12.88
CA PHE A 36 18.83 33.48 13.36
C PHE A 36 19.20 32.76 14.66
N VAL A 37 18.25 32.67 15.58
CA VAL A 37 18.46 32.13 16.93
C VAL A 37 17.38 31.12 17.29
N LEU A 38 17.71 30.18 18.17
CA LEU A 38 16.72 29.30 18.78
C LEU A 38 16.08 30.01 19.96
N ASN A 39 14.75 30.15 19.93
CA ASN A 39 13.98 30.71 21.03
C ASN A 39 13.73 29.68 22.15
N GLN A 40 13.04 30.10 23.21
CA GLN A 40 12.75 29.25 24.38
C GLN A 40 11.81 28.07 24.07
N ASP A 41 11.00 28.18 23.00
CA ASP A 41 10.07 27.15 22.55
C ASP A 41 10.72 26.15 21.55
N GLY A 42 12.01 26.30 21.27
CA GLY A 42 12.77 25.42 20.35
C GLY A 42 12.60 25.76 18.87
N TYR A 43 12.05 26.93 18.55
CA TYR A 43 11.92 27.45 17.19
C TYR A 43 13.14 28.28 16.80
N CYS A 44 13.69 28.01 15.62
CA CYS A 44 14.72 28.85 15.02
C CYS A 44 14.02 29.99 14.30
N ILE A 45 14.32 31.23 14.70
CA ILE A 45 13.61 32.42 14.24
C ILE A 45 14.59 33.57 13.99
N LEU A 46 14.14 34.56 13.24
CA LEU A 46 14.72 35.89 13.24
C LEU A 46 14.10 36.67 14.41
N ASP A 47 14.84 36.76 15.51
CA ASP A 47 14.37 37.40 16.74
C ASP A 47 14.13 38.91 16.54
N GLY A 48 13.04 39.42 17.11
CA GLY A 48 12.61 40.81 16.96
C GLY A 48 12.12 41.21 15.56
N LYS A 49 11.96 40.28 14.62
CA LYS A 49 11.35 40.56 13.31
C LYS A 49 9.86 40.87 13.50
N ALA A 50 9.45 42.05 13.06
CA ALA A 50 8.04 42.40 13.00
C ALA A 50 7.29 41.46 12.02
N PRO A 51 6.05 41.05 12.35
CA PRO A 51 5.19 40.30 11.42
C PRO A 51 5.05 41.04 10.08
N VAL A 52 4.92 40.29 8.98
CA VAL A 52 4.90 40.88 7.62
C VAL A 52 3.72 41.85 7.42
N CYS A 53 2.61 41.63 8.11
CA CYS A 53 1.43 42.48 8.05
C CYS A 53 1.17 43.11 9.42
N ASP A 54 1.74 44.30 9.67
CA ASP A 54 1.58 45.05 10.92
C ASP A 54 0.11 45.50 11.22
N ILE A 55 -0.84 45.33 10.29
CA ILE A 55 -2.15 46.00 10.35
C ILE A 55 -3.36 45.09 10.05
N ASP A 56 -3.26 44.02 9.24
CA ASP A 56 -4.44 43.23 8.86
C ASP A 56 -4.13 41.78 8.41
N ARG A 57 -4.67 40.80 9.15
CA ARG A 57 -4.63 39.36 8.82
C ARG A 57 -5.29 39.04 7.48
N ASN A 58 -6.27 39.83 7.04
CA ASN A 58 -6.92 39.63 5.74
C ASN A 58 -5.95 39.82 4.57
N VAL A 59 -4.96 40.70 4.72
CA VAL A 59 -3.94 40.94 3.69
C VAL A 59 -3.04 39.72 3.55
N LEU A 60 -2.57 39.15 4.66
CA LEU A 60 -1.77 37.92 4.65
C LEU A 60 -2.56 36.75 4.05
N ASN A 61 -3.82 36.59 4.46
CA ASN A 61 -4.70 35.56 3.90
C ASN A 61 -4.88 35.74 2.39
N SER A 62 -5.01 36.97 1.89
CA SER A 62 -5.14 37.25 0.46
C SER A 62 -3.92 36.82 -0.37
N TRP A 63 -2.75 36.76 0.26
CA TRP A 63 -1.51 36.31 -0.39
C TRP A 63 -1.37 34.80 -0.34
N LEU A 64 -1.70 34.17 0.79
CA LEU A 64 -1.44 32.75 1.05
C LEU A 64 -2.57 31.82 0.61
N VAL A 65 -3.82 32.15 0.99
CA VAL A 65 -4.97 31.25 0.91
C VAL A 65 -5.41 31.03 -0.53
N SER A 66 -5.80 29.80 -0.86
CA SER A 66 -6.11 29.28 -2.19
C SER A 66 -4.91 29.10 -3.11
N TYR A 67 -3.68 29.11 -2.58
CA TYR A 67 -2.46 28.96 -3.37
C TYR A 67 -1.53 27.87 -2.85
N GLY A 68 -0.84 27.23 -3.80
CA GLY A 68 0.24 26.28 -3.56
C GLY A 68 1.60 26.98 -3.53
N TRP A 69 2.53 26.44 -2.75
CA TRP A 69 3.84 27.01 -2.46
C TRP A 69 4.90 25.91 -2.47
N GLN A 70 5.83 25.97 -3.40
CA GLN A 70 6.92 24.97 -3.56
C GLN A 70 8.30 25.60 -3.35
N PRO A 71 9.26 24.91 -2.70
CA PRO A 71 10.59 25.48 -2.48
C PRO A 71 11.39 25.75 -3.76
N ALA A 72 11.69 27.02 -3.99
CA ALA A 72 12.62 27.52 -5.01
C ALA A 72 14.07 27.54 -4.48
N GLY A 73 14.27 27.83 -3.20
CA GLY A 73 15.60 27.84 -2.55
C GLY A 73 15.55 27.42 -1.09
N ILE A 74 16.58 26.74 -0.60
CA ILE A 74 16.71 26.31 0.81
C ILE A 74 18.09 26.65 1.33
N TYR A 75 18.19 27.44 2.39
CA TYR A 75 19.47 27.91 2.92
C TYR A 75 19.58 27.58 4.40
N GLN A 76 20.49 26.67 4.74
CA GLN A 76 20.65 26.17 6.11
C GLN A 76 21.18 27.26 7.05
N VAL A 77 20.65 27.34 8.26
CA VAL A 77 21.23 28.12 9.36
C VAL A 77 22.47 27.38 9.90
N LYS A 78 23.63 28.04 9.85
CA LYS A 78 24.90 27.54 10.37
C LYS A 78 24.97 27.72 11.88
N GLU A 79 25.96 27.09 12.51
CA GLU A 79 26.15 27.16 13.98
C GLU A 79 26.38 28.58 14.52
N ASN A 80 26.88 29.49 13.68
CA ASN A 80 27.04 30.90 14.02
C ASN A 80 25.76 31.74 13.81
N GLY A 81 24.63 31.11 13.52
CA GLY A 81 23.34 31.75 13.26
C GLY A 81 23.21 32.39 11.87
N LYS A 82 24.22 32.32 11.01
CA LYS A 82 24.17 32.86 9.64
C LYS A 82 23.66 31.82 8.64
N LEU A 83 23.06 32.28 7.56
CA LEU A 83 22.63 31.40 6.47
C LEU A 83 23.82 30.89 5.63
N ALA A 84 23.69 29.67 5.12
CA ALA A 84 24.51 29.18 4.03
C ALA A 84 24.22 29.96 2.75
N LYS A 85 25.24 30.11 1.90
CA LYS A 85 25.12 30.79 0.61
C LYS A 85 24.79 29.83 -0.54
N THR A 86 24.98 28.54 -0.31
CA THR A 86 24.64 27.46 -1.24
C THR A 86 23.30 26.86 -0.86
N ASP A 87 22.56 26.38 -1.86
CA ASP A 87 21.30 25.69 -1.61
C ASP A 87 21.57 24.36 -0.88
N TYR A 88 20.82 24.10 0.19
CA TYR A 88 20.95 22.93 1.04
C TYR A 88 20.78 21.60 0.28
N ARG A 89 20.05 21.61 -0.84
CA ARG A 89 19.81 20.43 -1.66
C ARG A 89 21.06 20.03 -2.46
N GLU A 90 22.01 20.93 -2.66
CA GLU A 90 23.23 20.65 -3.42
C GLU A 90 24.05 19.55 -2.74
N GLY A 91 24.20 18.42 -3.43
CA GLY A 91 24.94 17.25 -2.92
C GLY A 91 24.13 16.26 -2.09
N ILE A 92 22.86 16.56 -1.79
CA ILE A 92 21.96 15.60 -1.12
C ILE A 92 21.21 14.79 -2.17
N LYS A 93 21.45 13.48 -2.20
CA LYS A 93 20.67 12.54 -3.02
C LYS A 93 19.32 12.29 -2.33
N ASP A 94 18.24 12.37 -3.09
CA ASP A 94 16.87 12.04 -2.67
C ASP A 94 16.20 12.98 -1.65
N TYR A 95 16.66 14.23 -1.53
CA TYR A 95 15.94 15.23 -0.73
C TYR A 95 14.59 15.58 -1.36
N SER A 96 13.51 15.44 -0.60
CA SER A 96 12.16 15.85 -1.01
C SER A 96 11.66 16.98 -0.12
N PRO A 97 11.67 18.24 -0.61
CA PRO A 97 11.09 19.34 0.14
C PRO A 97 9.59 19.16 0.37
N LYS A 98 9.08 19.83 1.40
CA LYS A 98 7.64 19.96 1.63
C LYS A 98 7.05 21.00 0.68
N VAL A 99 5.85 20.75 0.18
CA VAL A 99 5.04 21.71 -0.58
C VAL A 99 3.78 22.01 0.21
N TYR A 100 3.38 23.28 0.28
CA TYR A 100 2.24 23.71 1.07
C TYR A 100 1.11 24.23 0.19
N GLU A 101 -0.13 23.91 0.52
CA GLU A 101 -1.32 24.55 -0.05
C GLU A 101 -2.17 25.10 1.09
N PHE A 102 -2.36 26.42 1.15
CA PHE A 102 -3.24 27.03 2.14
C PHE A 102 -4.66 26.96 1.62
N LEU A 103 -5.49 26.10 2.19
CA LEU A 103 -6.87 25.86 1.73
C LEU A 103 -7.83 26.94 2.22
N SER A 104 -7.61 27.43 3.44
CA SER A 104 -8.41 28.46 4.12
C SER A 104 -7.58 29.19 5.17
N GLU A 105 -8.20 30.13 5.87
CA GLU A 105 -7.59 30.91 6.97
C GLU A 105 -7.16 30.08 8.19
N ASN A 106 -7.54 28.80 8.22
CA ASN A 106 -7.28 27.87 9.30
C ASN A 106 -6.94 26.46 8.85
N GLN A 107 -6.93 26.16 7.54
CA GLN A 107 -6.58 24.83 7.02
C GLN A 107 -5.50 24.94 5.95
N LEU A 108 -4.54 24.01 6.03
CA LEU A 108 -3.52 23.82 5.01
C LEU A 108 -3.34 22.35 4.69
N MET A 109 -2.77 22.09 3.51
CA MET A 109 -2.30 20.79 3.08
C MET A 109 -0.78 20.82 3.01
N THR A 110 -0.14 19.79 3.55
CA THR A 110 1.31 19.56 3.41
C THR A 110 1.55 18.34 2.55
N TYR A 111 2.22 18.53 1.43
CA TYR A 111 2.69 17.47 0.54
C TYR A 111 4.15 17.16 0.84
N TYR A 112 4.49 15.89 1.03
CA TYR A 112 5.83 15.47 1.39
C TYR A 112 6.09 14.02 0.98
N ARG A 113 7.37 13.65 0.89
CA ARG A 113 7.77 12.25 0.74
C ARG A 113 8.03 11.68 2.12
N ASP A 114 7.35 10.61 2.45
CA ASP A 114 7.52 9.91 3.72
C ASP A 114 8.93 9.29 3.78
N GLU A 115 9.69 9.55 4.85
CA GLU A 115 11.10 9.15 4.92
C GLU A 115 11.25 7.62 5.05
N ASP A 116 10.34 6.97 5.76
CA ASP A 116 10.36 5.53 6.02
C ASP A 116 9.95 4.73 4.77
N THR A 117 8.83 5.11 4.16
CA THR A 117 8.23 4.38 3.05
C THR A 117 8.62 4.91 1.68
N ARG A 118 9.25 6.10 1.62
CA ARG A 118 9.63 6.81 0.39
C ARG A 118 8.47 7.10 -0.56
N THR A 119 7.24 7.08 -0.04
CA THR A 119 6.02 7.32 -0.81
C THR A 119 5.61 8.79 -0.80
N PHE A 120 4.84 9.21 -1.81
CA PHE A 120 4.35 10.59 -1.94
C PHE A 120 3.02 10.76 -1.21
N CYS A 121 3.07 11.50 -0.10
CA CYS A 121 1.98 11.65 0.85
C CYS A 121 1.51 13.09 0.95
N PHE A 122 0.28 13.27 1.42
CA PHE A 122 -0.25 14.55 1.86
C PHE A 122 -0.87 14.43 3.23
N LYS A 123 -0.86 15.52 4.00
CA LYS A 123 -1.63 15.62 5.25
C LYS A 123 -2.33 16.95 5.36
N LYS A 124 -3.59 16.90 5.77
CA LYS A 124 -4.42 18.06 6.07
C LYS A 124 -4.22 18.45 7.53
N GLN A 125 -3.89 19.71 7.75
CA GLN A 125 -3.59 20.26 9.07
C GLN A 125 -4.40 21.53 9.29
N ASP A 126 -4.71 21.80 10.55
CA ASP A 126 -5.17 23.11 10.95
C ASP A 126 -3.94 24.01 11.17
N TRP A 127 -4.10 25.31 10.98
CA TRP A 127 -3.04 26.27 11.28
C TRP A 127 -3.57 27.55 11.90
N SER A 128 -2.70 28.21 12.64
CA SER A 128 -2.94 29.53 13.24
C SER A 128 -1.73 30.42 13.02
N TYR A 129 -1.94 31.73 13.01
CA TYR A 129 -0.90 32.73 12.87
C TYR A 129 -0.85 33.58 14.13
N ASP A 130 0.35 33.75 14.68
CA ASP A 130 0.61 34.64 15.79
C ASP A 130 0.98 36.03 15.27
N ASP A 131 0.04 36.96 15.41
CA ASP A 131 0.18 38.35 14.98
C ASP A 131 1.27 39.13 15.74
N ALA A 132 1.83 38.59 16.84
CA ALA A 132 2.93 39.24 17.56
C ALA A 132 4.31 38.80 17.04
N THR A 133 4.44 37.54 16.61
CA THR A 133 5.73 36.93 16.27
C THR A 133 5.90 36.60 14.78
N GLY A 134 4.82 36.66 14.01
CA GLY A 134 4.79 36.24 12.61
C GLY A 134 4.91 34.72 12.42
N ILE A 135 4.66 33.95 13.48
CA ILE A 135 4.81 32.49 13.46
C ILE A 135 3.47 31.84 13.13
N VAL A 136 3.49 30.99 12.10
CA VAL A 136 2.44 30.02 11.83
C VAL A 136 2.70 28.76 12.66
N ILE A 137 1.72 28.36 13.45
CA ILE A 137 1.70 27.06 14.14
C ILE A 137 0.77 26.13 13.37
N LYS A 138 1.30 24.97 12.99
CA LYS A 138 0.58 23.90 12.29
C LYS A 138 0.21 22.84 13.31
N THR A 139 -1.07 22.49 13.37
CA THR A 139 -1.58 21.47 14.26
C THR A 139 -2.22 20.34 13.47
N ASN A 140 -1.95 19.11 13.91
CA ASN A 140 -2.67 17.96 13.38
C ASN A 140 -4.12 17.93 13.89
N LYS A 141 -4.94 16.98 13.41
CA LYS A 141 -6.35 16.85 13.82
C LYS A 141 -6.56 16.62 15.33
N ALA A 142 -5.53 16.17 16.06
CA ALA A 142 -5.55 16.03 17.51
C ALA A 142 -5.29 17.36 18.26
N GLY A 143 -5.01 18.45 17.55
CA GLY A 143 -4.63 19.74 18.14
C GLY A 143 -3.19 19.79 18.66
N LYS A 144 -2.34 18.80 18.34
CA LYS A 144 -0.91 18.83 18.69
C LYS A 144 -0.12 19.63 17.66
N VAL A 145 0.91 20.34 18.11
CA VAL A 145 1.84 21.04 17.23
C VAL A 145 2.64 20.03 16.42
N ASP A 146 2.45 20.09 15.11
CA ASP A 146 3.08 19.24 14.10
C ASP A 146 4.28 19.98 13.47
N GLY A 147 4.22 21.31 13.39
CA GLY A 147 5.37 22.14 13.06
C GLY A 147 5.07 23.63 13.14
N TYR A 148 6.07 24.44 12.83
CA TYR A 148 5.95 25.89 12.76
C TYR A 148 6.56 26.42 11.47
N MET A 149 6.24 27.66 11.12
CA MET A 149 6.87 28.46 10.06
C MET A 149 6.89 29.91 10.52
N GLN A 150 8.04 30.57 10.63
CA GLN A 150 8.07 32.02 10.77
C GLN A 150 8.03 32.65 9.39
N ILE A 151 6.98 33.42 9.09
CA ILE A 151 6.89 34.16 7.83
C ILE A 151 7.71 35.44 7.98
N LEU A 152 8.75 35.57 7.16
CA LEU A 152 9.69 36.69 7.22
C LEU A 152 9.36 37.79 6.21
N ASP A 153 8.87 37.39 5.03
CA ASP A 153 8.45 38.31 3.98
C ASP A 153 7.59 37.59 2.92
N VAL A 154 6.82 38.37 2.16
CA VAL A 154 6.16 37.94 0.93
C VAL A 154 6.44 38.97 -0.16
N LYS A 155 7.20 38.57 -1.19
CA LYS A 155 7.58 39.45 -2.29
C LYS A 155 6.86 39.08 -3.57
N PHE A 156 6.45 40.11 -4.30
CA PHE A 156 5.83 39.98 -5.61
C PHE A 156 6.79 40.54 -6.65
N HIS A 157 7.12 39.73 -7.65
CA HIS A 157 7.99 40.12 -8.75
C HIS A 157 7.32 39.73 -10.06
N GLU A 158 6.84 40.73 -10.81
CA GLU A 158 6.01 40.52 -11.99
C GLU A 158 4.78 39.65 -11.66
N ASP A 159 4.61 38.51 -12.34
CA ASP A 159 3.52 37.55 -12.12
C ASP A 159 3.85 36.48 -11.07
N GLU A 160 5.05 36.53 -10.47
CA GLU A 160 5.53 35.57 -9.49
C GLU A 160 5.41 36.12 -8.06
N ALA A 161 5.19 35.21 -7.11
CA ALA A 161 5.20 35.52 -5.69
C ALA A 161 6.12 34.56 -4.95
N TYR A 162 6.89 35.11 -4.02
CA TYR A 162 7.88 34.42 -3.22
C TYR A 162 7.60 34.61 -1.73
N LEU A 163 7.46 33.51 -1.01
CA LEU A 163 7.20 33.45 0.41
C LEU A 163 8.48 33.01 1.14
N TYR A 164 8.97 33.86 2.05
CA TYR A 164 10.22 33.64 2.79
C TYR A 164 9.89 33.12 4.19
N VAL A 165 10.34 31.91 4.49
CA VAL A 165 9.97 31.19 5.72
C VAL A 165 11.19 30.67 6.45
N MET A 166 11.23 30.85 7.77
CA MET A 166 12.13 30.08 8.64
C MET A 166 11.40 28.84 9.17
N GLU A 167 12.00 27.67 9.00
CA GLU A 167 11.45 26.42 9.53
C GLU A 167 12.51 25.33 9.74
N LYS A 168 12.08 24.20 10.32
CA LYS A 168 12.89 22.96 10.38
C LYS A 168 12.89 22.30 8.99
N ILE A 169 14.07 22.11 8.41
CA ILE A 169 14.27 21.55 7.07
C ILE A 169 14.77 20.09 7.08
N GLY A 170 15.15 19.56 8.25
CA GLY A 170 15.58 18.17 8.42
C GLY A 170 16.12 17.86 9.82
N SER A 171 16.67 16.67 9.98
CA SER A 171 17.46 16.23 11.15
C SER A 171 18.78 15.64 10.66
N VAL A 172 19.84 15.76 11.47
CA VAL A 172 21.11 15.04 11.24
C VAL A 172 21.46 14.24 12.50
N THR A 173 21.88 13.00 12.31
CA THR A 173 22.40 12.16 13.40
C THR A 173 23.82 12.60 13.73
N VAL A 174 24.04 13.02 14.97
CA VAL A 174 25.37 13.33 15.51
C VAL A 174 25.92 12.12 16.28
N ALA A 175 27.15 12.23 16.79
CA ALA A 175 27.73 11.20 17.65
C ALA A 175 26.78 10.82 18.80
N ASP A 176 26.79 9.56 19.21
CA ASP A 176 25.90 8.97 20.23
C ASP A 176 24.43 8.76 19.82
N ASN A 177 24.15 8.65 18.51
CA ASN A 177 22.81 8.45 17.95
C ASN A 177 21.78 9.54 18.33
N GLN A 178 22.24 10.73 18.72
CA GLN A 178 21.35 11.85 18.96
C GLN A 178 20.97 12.53 17.64
N GLU A 179 19.69 12.85 17.46
CA GLU A 179 19.25 13.67 16.35
C GLU A 179 19.34 15.16 16.68
N LYS A 180 20.01 15.92 15.82
CA LYS A 180 20.04 17.38 15.87
C LYS A 180 19.17 17.92 14.74
N ALA A 181 18.21 18.78 15.08
CA ALA A 181 17.39 19.45 14.08
C ALA A 181 18.22 20.41 13.21
N VAL A 182 17.90 20.44 11.92
CA VAL A 182 18.46 21.37 10.95
C VAL A 182 17.38 22.37 10.56
N TYR A 183 17.70 23.65 10.65
CA TYR A 183 16.81 24.75 10.33
C TYR A 183 17.33 25.53 9.12
N GLY A 184 16.44 26.20 8.40
CA GLY A 184 16.82 26.98 7.24
C GLY A 184 15.78 27.98 6.81
N LEU A 185 16.25 28.98 6.08
CA LEU A 185 15.41 29.85 5.27
C LEU A 185 14.97 29.06 4.04
N VAL A 186 13.67 28.84 3.92
CA VAL A 186 13.04 28.28 2.73
C VAL A 186 12.35 29.40 1.98
N VAL A 187 12.70 29.53 0.71
CA VAL A 187 12.04 30.44 -0.22
C VAL A 187 11.08 29.63 -1.05
N TYR A 188 9.78 29.82 -0.81
CA TYR A 188 8.71 29.19 -1.54
C TYR A 188 8.28 30.06 -2.71
N GLN A 189 8.17 29.48 -3.90
CA GLN A 189 7.53 30.11 -5.05
C GLN A 189 6.07 29.66 -5.12
N ARG A 190 5.19 30.61 -5.42
CA ARG A 190 3.77 30.34 -5.64
C ARG A 190 3.58 29.52 -6.92
N LEU A 191 2.83 28.43 -6.81
CA LEU A 191 2.46 27.58 -7.93
C LEU A 191 1.32 28.19 -8.75
N SER A 192 1.40 28.01 -10.06
CA SER A 192 0.23 28.16 -10.94
C SER A 192 -0.80 27.07 -10.65
N LEU A 193 -2.04 27.27 -11.12
CA LEU A 193 -3.11 26.28 -10.97
C LEU A 193 -2.72 24.91 -11.55
N LEU A 194 -2.04 24.90 -12.70
CA LEU A 194 -1.65 23.65 -13.36
C LEU A 194 -0.56 22.90 -12.57
N GLU A 195 0.41 23.63 -12.01
CA GLU A 195 1.46 23.03 -11.19
C GLU A 195 0.90 22.49 -9.87
N LEU A 196 -0.04 23.21 -9.24
CA LEU A 196 -0.72 22.73 -8.05
C LEU A 196 -1.53 21.44 -8.32
N ILE A 197 -2.25 21.37 -9.45
CA ILE A 197 -2.94 20.14 -9.86
C ILE A 197 -1.95 18.99 -10.06
N ASN A 198 -0.77 19.25 -10.62
CA ASN A 198 0.26 18.22 -10.77
C ASN A 198 0.80 17.73 -9.43
N VAL A 199 0.98 18.63 -8.46
CA VAL A 199 1.33 18.24 -7.07
C VAL A 199 0.22 17.36 -6.50
N GLN A 200 -1.04 17.79 -6.55
CA GLN A 200 -2.18 17.02 -6.04
C GLN A 200 -2.30 15.62 -6.67
N ASN A 201 -1.95 15.47 -7.95
CA ASN A 201 -1.95 14.18 -8.64
C ASN A 201 -0.72 13.31 -8.31
N THR A 202 0.38 13.91 -7.87
CA THR A 202 1.63 13.20 -7.55
C THR A 202 1.59 12.64 -6.14
N TYR A 203 1.05 13.40 -5.19
CA TYR A 203 0.98 13.04 -3.78
C TYR A 203 -0.42 12.54 -3.46
N THR A 204 -0.61 11.23 -3.49
CA THR A 204 -1.95 10.61 -3.48
C THR A 204 -2.29 9.88 -2.18
N ILE A 205 -1.33 9.74 -1.26
CA ILE A 205 -1.54 9.01 0.00
C ILE A 205 -1.90 9.98 1.12
N ASP A 206 -3.12 9.88 1.63
CA ASP A 206 -3.59 10.70 2.76
C ASP A 206 -2.99 10.19 4.09
N LYS A 207 -2.30 11.08 4.80
CA LYS A 207 -1.66 10.88 6.10
C LYS A 207 -2.22 11.81 7.17
N SER A 208 -3.36 12.46 6.92
CA SER A 208 -3.98 13.44 7.83
C SER A 208 -4.32 12.88 9.22
N ASP A 209 -4.48 11.56 9.32
CA ASP A 209 -4.83 10.84 10.55
C ASP A 209 -3.64 10.05 11.15
N GLU A 210 -2.44 10.09 10.55
CA GLU A 210 -1.34 9.22 11.00
C GLU A 210 -0.54 9.75 12.20
N GLU A 211 -0.57 11.06 12.49
CA GLU A 211 0.01 11.62 13.71
C GLU A 211 -0.90 11.53 14.95
N ASP A 212 -2.08 10.91 14.80
CA ASP A 212 -2.90 10.44 15.92
C ASP A 212 -2.31 9.19 16.60
N LYS A 213 -1.06 8.83 16.30
CA LYS A 213 -0.26 8.06 17.26
C LYS A 213 -0.27 8.85 18.58
N PRO A 214 -0.71 8.25 19.69
CA PRO A 214 -0.56 8.86 21.00
C PRO A 214 0.88 9.35 21.16
N ASN A 215 1.08 10.42 21.93
CA ASN A 215 2.41 10.66 22.48
C ASN A 215 2.90 9.30 23.03
N GLU A 216 4.18 9.00 22.92
CA GLU A 216 4.82 7.84 23.56
C GLU A 216 4.67 7.81 25.11
N THR A 217 3.72 8.55 25.68
CA THR A 217 3.41 8.65 27.10
C THR A 217 2.23 7.78 27.57
N GLU A 218 1.42 7.18 26.68
CA GLU A 218 0.61 6.00 27.06
C GLU A 218 1.21 4.76 26.40
N LYS A 219 2.28 4.23 27.00
CA LYS A 219 2.75 2.90 26.65
C LYS A 219 1.63 1.92 26.93
N VAL A 220 1.17 1.23 25.88
CA VAL A 220 0.30 0.06 26.00
C VAL A 220 0.97 -0.90 27.00
N PRO A 221 0.28 -1.26 28.09
CA PRO A 221 0.82 -2.20 29.07
C PRO A 221 1.33 -3.46 28.38
N ASP A 222 2.48 -3.98 28.82
CA ASP A 222 3.14 -5.09 28.12
C ASP A 222 2.28 -6.36 28.05
N ASP A 223 1.41 -6.57 29.05
CA ASP A 223 0.41 -7.66 29.10
C ASP A 223 -0.82 -7.42 28.20
N CYS A 224 -1.01 -6.18 27.75
CA CYS A 224 -2.02 -5.79 26.76
C CYS A 224 -1.49 -5.74 25.32
N ARG A 225 -0.20 -6.06 25.10
CA ARG A 225 0.34 -6.24 23.75
C ARG A 225 0.02 -7.64 23.23
N TYR A 226 -0.21 -7.74 21.94
CA TYR A 226 -0.47 -8.99 21.25
C TYR A 226 0.39 -9.15 20.00
N TYR A 227 0.49 -10.37 19.52
CA TYR A 227 1.26 -10.77 18.34
C TYR A 227 0.40 -11.63 17.43
N ILE A 228 0.65 -11.56 16.12
CA ILE A 228 -0.04 -12.42 15.16
C ILE A 228 0.71 -13.74 15.06
N ARG A 229 0.00 -14.84 15.25
CA ARG A 229 0.44 -16.17 14.85
C ARG A 229 -0.35 -16.62 13.63
N CYS A 230 0.36 -17.05 12.59
CA CYS A 230 -0.24 -17.65 11.39
C CYS A 230 0.18 -19.12 11.28
N VAL A 231 -0.78 -20.00 11.03
CA VAL A 231 -0.56 -21.44 10.82
C VAL A 231 -1.50 -21.97 9.73
N TYR A 232 -1.17 -23.11 9.14
CA TYR A 232 -2.17 -23.85 8.36
C TYR A 232 -3.28 -24.34 9.28
N ALA A 233 -4.54 -24.16 8.85
CA ALA A 233 -5.68 -24.68 9.58
C ALA A 233 -5.69 -26.22 9.61
N ASN A 234 -5.17 -26.85 8.55
CA ASN A 234 -4.97 -28.29 8.47
C ASN A 234 -3.50 -28.63 8.74
N SER A 235 -3.24 -29.38 9.81
CA SER A 235 -1.88 -29.79 10.22
C SER A 235 -1.15 -30.62 9.17
N LYS A 236 -1.87 -31.30 8.26
CA LYS A 236 -1.27 -32.03 7.14
C LYS A 236 -0.62 -31.10 6.12
N ASP A 237 -1.07 -29.86 6.00
CA ASP A 237 -0.47 -28.92 5.04
C ASP A 237 0.88 -28.36 5.54
N ALA A 238 1.26 -28.62 6.80
CA ALA A 238 2.50 -28.13 7.42
C ALA A 238 3.77 -28.93 7.04
N HIS A 239 3.76 -29.70 5.94
CA HIS A 239 4.85 -30.61 5.60
C HIS A 239 6.17 -29.90 5.25
N GLY A 240 7.24 -30.25 5.97
CA GLY A 240 8.62 -30.26 5.47
C GLY A 240 9.35 -28.93 5.28
N MET A 241 8.72 -27.79 5.56
CA MET A 241 9.37 -26.48 5.41
C MET A 241 10.09 -26.10 6.71
N GLY A 242 11.42 -26.23 6.72
CA GLY A 242 12.27 -25.62 7.75
C GLY A 242 11.95 -24.13 7.90
N ASP A 243 12.10 -23.59 9.12
CA ASP A 243 11.85 -22.19 9.49
C ASP A 243 10.38 -21.68 9.31
N GLY A 244 9.44 -22.61 9.09
CA GLY A 244 8.11 -22.44 8.50
C GLY A 244 6.97 -21.77 9.29
N HIS A 245 7.16 -20.52 9.75
CA HIS A 245 6.04 -19.65 10.18
C HIS A 245 5.76 -18.47 9.24
N SER A 246 6.58 -18.27 8.21
CA SER A 246 6.46 -17.14 7.28
C SER A 246 6.31 -17.55 5.81
N LYS A 247 6.27 -18.85 5.48
CA LYS A 247 6.13 -19.36 4.10
C LYS A 247 4.88 -20.22 4.02
N PHE A 248 3.95 -19.85 3.13
CA PHE A 248 2.67 -20.53 2.96
C PHE A 248 2.31 -20.73 1.49
N GLN A 249 1.62 -21.82 1.22
CA GLN A 249 1.07 -22.15 -0.07
C GLN A 249 -0.20 -21.34 -0.32
N SER A 250 -0.35 -20.77 -1.51
CA SER A 250 -1.64 -20.19 -1.91
C SER A 250 -2.73 -21.26 -2.04
N PHE A 251 -4.01 -20.86 -1.96
CA PHE A 251 -5.17 -21.77 -2.04
C PHE A 251 -5.23 -22.86 -0.94
N ARG A 252 -4.46 -22.69 0.15
CA ARG A 252 -4.58 -23.46 1.39
C ARG A 252 -5.19 -22.62 2.50
N LEU A 253 -5.96 -23.26 3.38
CA LEU A 253 -6.64 -22.57 4.46
C LEU A 253 -5.63 -22.18 5.55
N LEU A 254 -5.50 -20.87 5.78
CA LEU A 254 -4.69 -20.31 6.84
C LEU A 254 -5.56 -19.96 8.03
N SER A 255 -4.99 -20.06 9.21
CA SER A 255 -5.58 -19.66 10.48
C SER A 255 -4.69 -18.59 11.12
N PHE A 256 -5.33 -17.54 11.63
CA PHE A 256 -4.70 -16.45 12.35
C PHE A 256 -5.24 -16.38 13.77
N ASP A 257 -4.32 -16.30 14.71
CA ASP A 257 -4.59 -16.11 16.13
C ASP A 257 -3.84 -14.89 16.66
N LEU A 258 -4.44 -14.21 17.64
CA LEU A 258 -3.69 -13.28 18.50
C LEU A 258 -3.07 -14.06 19.65
N THR A 259 -1.81 -13.79 19.95
CA THR A 259 -1.09 -14.39 21.07
C THR A 259 -0.44 -13.32 21.96
N ASP A 260 -0.21 -13.66 23.22
CA ASP A 260 0.68 -12.90 24.08
C ASP A 260 2.16 -13.11 23.70
N TYR A 261 3.08 -12.49 24.44
CA TYR A 261 4.53 -12.64 24.22
C TYR A 261 5.06 -14.07 24.46
N GLN A 262 4.27 -14.92 25.12
CA GLN A 262 4.57 -16.34 25.37
C GLN A 262 3.91 -17.25 24.33
N ASN A 263 3.32 -16.68 23.27
CA ASN A 263 2.63 -17.37 22.20
C ASN A 263 1.33 -18.08 22.62
N ASN A 264 0.69 -17.63 23.70
CA ASN A 264 -0.58 -18.17 24.19
C ASN A 264 -1.77 -17.33 23.69
N ASN A 265 -2.80 -17.99 23.19
CA ASN A 265 -4.10 -17.38 22.89
C ASN A 265 -5.11 -17.87 23.93
N SER A 266 -5.51 -16.99 24.85
CA SER A 266 -6.53 -17.26 25.85
C SER A 266 -7.53 -16.10 25.86
N SER A 267 -8.82 -16.41 25.99
CA SER A 267 -9.85 -15.38 26.14
C SER A 267 -9.68 -14.53 27.40
N ALA A 268 -8.90 -15.01 28.38
CA ALA A 268 -8.53 -14.27 29.59
C ALA A 268 -7.33 -13.32 29.39
N ASN A 269 -6.71 -13.30 28.20
CA ASN A 269 -5.56 -12.45 27.96
C ASN A 269 -5.96 -10.96 28.06
N PRO A 270 -5.19 -10.11 28.79
CA PRO A 270 -5.58 -8.73 29.08
C PRO A 270 -5.84 -7.88 27.84
N TYR A 271 -5.16 -8.17 26.72
CA TYR A 271 -5.38 -7.46 25.47
C TYR A 271 -6.82 -7.56 24.95
N TYR A 272 -7.57 -8.64 25.18
CA TYR A 272 -8.98 -8.72 24.73
C TYR A 272 -9.90 -7.76 25.49
N HIS A 273 -9.46 -7.19 26.61
CA HIS A 273 -10.24 -6.27 27.43
C HIS A 273 -9.73 -4.83 27.37
N TYR A 274 -8.50 -4.63 26.90
CA TYR A 274 -7.87 -3.32 26.85
C TYR A 274 -8.34 -2.45 25.68
N TYR A 275 -8.58 -3.07 24.52
CA TYR A 275 -9.00 -2.37 23.29
C TYR A 275 -10.52 -2.37 23.14
N ASP A 276 -11.06 -1.31 22.55
CA ASP A 276 -12.47 -1.23 22.14
C ASP A 276 -12.74 -2.17 20.96
N SER A 277 -11.76 -2.30 20.05
CA SER A 277 -11.82 -3.28 18.97
C SER A 277 -10.44 -3.67 18.47
N ILE A 278 -10.35 -4.84 17.83
CA ILE A 278 -9.17 -5.26 17.07
C ILE A 278 -9.60 -5.56 15.64
N VAL A 279 -8.95 -4.89 14.68
CA VAL A 279 -9.30 -4.92 13.27
C VAL A 279 -8.12 -5.41 12.46
N TRP A 280 -8.35 -6.40 11.61
CA TRP A 280 -7.36 -7.02 10.75
C TRP A 280 -7.44 -6.45 9.35
N SER A 281 -6.29 -6.29 8.72
CA SER A 281 -6.15 -5.89 7.33
C SER A 281 -5.01 -6.63 6.64
N CYS A 282 -5.06 -6.66 5.32
CA CYS A 282 -3.98 -7.18 4.48
C CYS A 282 -3.56 -6.09 3.48
N LYS A 283 -2.26 -5.80 3.40
CA LYS A 283 -1.74 -4.76 2.50
C LYS A 283 -2.14 -5.05 1.06
N GLY A 284 -2.75 -4.07 0.40
CA GLY A 284 -3.19 -4.17 -1.00
C GLY A 284 -4.55 -4.86 -1.21
N MET A 285 -5.24 -5.26 -0.12
CA MET A 285 -6.58 -5.82 -0.20
C MET A 285 -7.62 -4.84 0.38
N PRO A 286 -8.86 -4.81 -0.17
CA PRO A 286 -9.82 -3.74 0.12
C PRO A 286 -10.59 -3.91 1.44
N ASP A 287 -10.74 -5.12 1.95
CA ASP A 287 -11.60 -5.42 3.10
C ASP A 287 -10.82 -5.55 4.41
N ARG A 288 -11.53 -5.31 5.51
CA ARG A 288 -11.03 -5.45 6.89
C ARG A 288 -11.93 -6.38 7.67
N GLU A 289 -11.35 -7.10 8.63
CA GLU A 289 -12.08 -8.06 9.48
C GLU A 289 -11.99 -7.66 10.95
N VAL A 290 -13.09 -7.70 11.70
CA VAL A 290 -13.09 -7.32 13.12
C VAL A 290 -13.07 -8.58 13.98
N SER A 291 -11.96 -8.82 14.69
CA SER A 291 -11.85 -10.00 15.57
C SER A 291 -12.23 -9.73 17.01
N LEU A 292 -12.25 -8.47 17.44
CA LEU A 292 -12.70 -8.06 18.76
C LEU A 292 -13.59 -6.83 18.62
N ARG A 293 -14.74 -6.86 19.30
CA ARG A 293 -15.54 -5.67 19.56
C ARG A 293 -16.03 -5.72 21.00
N ASN A 294 -15.60 -4.74 21.79
CA ASN A 294 -16.05 -4.51 23.15
C ASN A 294 -17.11 -3.41 23.13
N ASP A 295 -18.38 -3.80 23.13
CA ASP A 295 -19.48 -2.88 23.37
C ASP A 295 -19.85 -2.93 24.87
N TYR A 296 -20.41 -1.84 25.42
CA TYR A 296 -20.65 -1.61 26.87
C TYR A 296 -21.41 -2.71 27.66
N ASN A 297 -21.85 -3.81 27.02
CA ASN A 297 -22.55 -4.94 27.65
C ASN A 297 -22.17 -6.34 27.09
N TRP A 298 -21.31 -6.46 26.06
CA TRP A 298 -20.95 -7.76 25.47
C TRP A 298 -19.62 -7.66 24.72
N SER A 299 -18.74 -8.64 24.90
CA SER A 299 -17.53 -8.81 24.08
C SER A 299 -17.77 -9.89 23.02
N VAL A 300 -17.66 -9.53 21.74
CA VAL A 300 -17.59 -10.52 20.66
C VAL A 300 -16.13 -10.70 20.32
N VAL A 301 -15.59 -11.88 20.64
CA VAL A 301 -14.21 -12.26 20.33
C VAL A 301 -14.21 -13.40 19.33
N SER A 302 -13.69 -13.14 18.14
CA SER A 302 -13.28 -14.18 17.19
C SER A 302 -11.81 -14.50 17.45
N ILE A 303 -11.57 -15.54 18.23
CA ILE A 303 -10.22 -15.95 18.65
C ILE A 303 -9.42 -16.61 17.54
N ASN A 304 -10.06 -17.00 16.44
CA ASN A 304 -9.44 -17.68 15.30
C ASN A 304 -10.09 -17.22 14.00
N LEU A 305 -9.33 -16.51 13.17
CA LEU A 305 -9.76 -16.12 11.83
C LEU A 305 -9.18 -17.10 10.82
N THR A 306 -10.00 -17.59 9.90
CA THR A 306 -9.50 -18.44 8.82
C THR A 306 -9.72 -17.80 7.46
N THR A 307 -8.76 -17.96 6.54
CA THR A 307 -8.87 -17.39 5.20
C THR A 307 -8.04 -18.13 4.18
N TYR A 308 -8.40 -17.94 2.90
CA TYR A 308 -7.56 -18.28 1.77
C TYR A 308 -6.90 -17.02 1.22
N LEU A 309 -5.63 -17.13 0.86
CA LEU A 309 -4.92 -16.13 0.08
C LEU A 309 -4.72 -16.67 -1.33
N PHE A 310 -5.07 -15.87 -2.35
CA PHE A 310 -5.01 -16.27 -3.77
C PHE A 310 -3.81 -15.69 -4.52
N GLN A 311 -3.08 -14.76 -3.91
CA GLN A 311 -1.91 -14.12 -4.53
C GLN A 311 -0.63 -14.93 -4.32
N ILE A 312 0.39 -14.66 -5.14
CA ILE A 312 1.75 -15.20 -4.98
C ILE A 312 2.78 -14.06 -4.95
N ASN A 313 3.86 -14.25 -4.22
CA ASN A 313 4.96 -13.29 -4.14
C ASN A 313 5.99 -13.59 -5.26
N ARG A 314 6.15 -12.64 -6.21
CA ARG A 314 6.96 -12.80 -7.43
C ARG A 314 8.40 -12.33 -7.23
N ASN A 315 9.24 -13.02 -6.46
CA ASN A 315 10.70 -12.91 -6.61
C ASN A 315 11.48 -13.88 -5.70
N THR A 316 12.67 -14.24 -6.14
CA THR A 316 13.68 -14.94 -5.32
C THR A 316 14.51 -13.98 -4.46
N SER A 317 14.53 -12.68 -4.79
CA SER A 317 15.12 -11.61 -3.97
C SER A 317 14.07 -11.03 -3.03
N MET A 318 13.85 -11.68 -1.89
CA MET A 318 12.78 -11.35 -0.94
C MET A 318 13.05 -10.01 -0.21
N THR A 319 12.47 -8.91 -0.69
CA THR A 319 12.38 -7.67 0.11
C THR A 319 11.09 -7.66 0.95
N GLU A 320 10.98 -6.77 1.94
CA GLU A 320 9.75 -6.58 2.72
C GLU A 320 8.57 -6.13 1.87
N GLU A 321 8.83 -5.32 0.86
CA GLU A 321 7.82 -4.78 -0.04
C GLU A 321 7.15 -5.86 -0.89
N ASP A 322 7.87 -6.95 -1.17
CA ASP A 322 7.40 -8.07 -1.98
C ASP A 322 6.58 -9.09 -1.18
N ARG A 323 6.51 -8.99 0.15
CA ARG A 323 5.79 -9.95 1.03
C ARG A 323 4.36 -9.52 1.32
N THR A 324 3.49 -10.50 1.57
CA THR A 324 2.12 -10.24 2.00
C THR A 324 2.14 -9.80 3.47
N LEU A 325 1.76 -8.56 3.76
CA LEU A 325 1.70 -8.04 5.12
C LEU A 325 0.26 -8.13 5.67
N ILE A 326 0.09 -8.89 6.74
CA ILE A 326 -1.14 -8.91 7.55
C ILE A 326 -0.91 -8.05 8.78
N VAL A 327 -1.87 -7.19 9.11
CA VAL A 327 -1.82 -6.29 10.27
C VAL A 327 -3.07 -6.49 11.12
N ALA A 328 -2.89 -6.48 12.43
CA ALA A 328 -3.96 -6.42 13.42
C ALA A 328 -3.78 -5.13 14.23
N ASP A 329 -4.74 -4.23 14.12
CA ASP A 329 -4.76 -2.90 14.74
C ASP A 329 -5.73 -2.88 15.93
N GLY A 330 -5.23 -2.44 17.09
CA GLY A 330 -5.96 -2.34 18.34
C GLY A 330 -6.43 -0.91 18.54
N TYR A 331 -7.76 -0.72 18.55
CA TYR A 331 -8.38 0.59 18.67
C TYR A 331 -8.80 0.88 20.11
N LYS A 332 -8.62 2.13 20.53
CA LYS A 332 -9.14 2.68 21.78
C LYS A 332 -9.54 4.14 21.58
N GLY A 333 -10.74 4.53 22.00
CA GLY A 333 -11.28 5.86 21.75
C GLY A 333 -11.41 6.20 20.26
N GLY A 334 -11.62 5.19 19.41
CA GLY A 334 -11.71 5.36 17.95
C GLY A 334 -10.36 5.53 17.21
N ARG A 335 -9.22 5.37 17.90
CA ARG A 335 -7.88 5.50 17.31
C ARG A 335 -7.07 4.23 17.47
N VAL A 336 -6.16 3.95 16.54
CA VAL A 336 -5.20 2.84 16.68
C VAL A 336 -4.16 3.21 17.74
N VAL A 337 -4.05 2.41 18.80
CA VAL A 337 -3.07 2.61 19.88
C VAL A 337 -1.99 1.53 19.93
N TYR A 338 -2.18 0.42 19.22
CA TYR A 338 -1.20 -0.65 19.03
C TYR A 338 -1.45 -1.37 17.70
N SER A 339 -0.38 -1.78 17.01
CA SER A 339 -0.46 -2.59 15.79
C SER A 339 0.53 -3.74 15.87
N SER A 340 0.10 -4.93 15.46
CA SER A 340 0.97 -6.07 15.23
C SER A 340 0.92 -6.45 13.75
N GLY A 341 2.08 -6.73 13.16
CA GLY A 341 2.19 -7.09 11.75
C GLY A 341 2.98 -8.39 11.55
N ILE A 342 2.57 -9.20 10.58
CA ILE A 342 3.32 -10.38 10.13
C ILE A 342 3.48 -10.36 8.61
N TYR A 343 4.71 -10.59 8.16
CA TYR A 343 5.01 -10.79 6.74
C TYR A 343 4.95 -12.26 6.37
N LEU A 344 4.15 -12.57 5.36
CA LEU A 344 3.97 -13.89 4.79
C LEU A 344 4.56 -13.93 3.37
N ASN A 345 5.29 -15.00 3.09
CA ASN A 345 5.71 -15.39 1.76
C ASN A 345 4.74 -16.44 1.25
N ILE A 346 3.87 -16.03 0.33
CA ILE A 346 2.89 -16.86 -0.33
C ILE A 346 3.46 -17.36 -1.65
N TYR A 347 3.65 -18.66 -1.77
CA TYR A 347 4.19 -19.32 -2.95
C TYR A 347 3.17 -20.28 -3.58
N ASN A 348 3.47 -20.74 -4.79
CA ASN A 348 2.70 -21.78 -5.46
C ASN A 348 3.60 -22.88 -6.02
N THR A 349 3.11 -24.12 -5.92
CA THR A 349 3.66 -25.36 -6.45
C THR A 349 2.52 -26.15 -7.07
N GLY A 350 2.74 -26.71 -8.26
CA GLY A 350 1.69 -27.38 -9.02
C GLY A 350 0.49 -26.49 -9.33
N PHE A 351 -0.70 -27.08 -9.36
CA PHE A 351 -1.92 -26.37 -9.67
C PHE A 351 -2.60 -25.87 -8.40
N MET A 352 -2.40 -24.57 -8.08
CA MET A 352 -3.04 -23.90 -6.94
C MET A 352 -2.81 -24.67 -5.62
N GLY A 353 -1.59 -25.15 -5.40
CA GLY A 353 -1.21 -25.92 -4.23
C GLY A 353 -1.40 -27.43 -4.31
N TYR A 354 -2.03 -27.96 -5.37
CA TYR A 354 -2.11 -29.40 -5.59
C TYR A 354 -0.91 -29.93 -6.39
N ASP A 355 -0.29 -30.98 -5.85
CA ASP A 355 0.63 -31.84 -6.58
C ASP A 355 -0.07 -33.13 -7.01
N PHE A 356 -0.33 -33.26 -8.31
CA PHE A 356 -0.96 -34.43 -8.92
C PHE A 356 -0.11 -35.71 -8.80
N GLY A 357 1.19 -35.61 -8.50
CA GLY A 357 2.11 -36.74 -8.28
C GLY A 357 2.14 -37.27 -6.84
N SER A 358 1.46 -36.61 -5.90
CA SER A 358 1.55 -36.88 -4.45
C SER A 358 0.28 -37.52 -3.87
N SER A 359 0.22 -37.64 -2.53
CA SER A 359 -0.98 -38.07 -1.78
C SER A 359 -2.22 -37.22 -2.03
N ASP A 360 -2.09 -36.01 -2.58
CA ASP A 360 -3.22 -35.08 -2.81
C ASP A 360 -4.24 -35.61 -3.84
N LEU A 361 -3.85 -36.47 -4.78
CA LEU A 361 -4.81 -37.13 -5.69
C LEU A 361 -5.65 -38.19 -4.96
N LEU A 362 -5.10 -38.82 -3.91
CA LEU A 362 -5.77 -39.84 -3.12
C LEU A 362 -6.50 -39.26 -1.91
N ASN A 363 -5.98 -38.17 -1.35
CA ASN A 363 -6.46 -37.49 -0.14
C ASN A 363 -6.31 -35.97 -0.33
N PRO A 364 -7.17 -35.31 -1.13
CA PRO A 364 -7.04 -33.88 -1.39
C PRO A 364 -7.22 -33.07 -0.10
N SER A 365 -6.32 -32.12 0.18
CA SER A 365 -6.42 -31.36 1.45
C SER A 365 -7.56 -30.34 1.49
N ASN A 366 -8.23 -30.05 0.37
CA ASN A 366 -9.51 -29.34 0.35
C ASN A 366 -10.56 -30.22 -0.34
N GLU A 367 -11.75 -30.35 0.26
CA GLU A 367 -12.93 -30.85 -0.47
C GLU A 367 -13.48 -29.74 -1.40
N ASP A 368 -14.48 -30.05 -2.21
CA ASP A 368 -15.03 -29.15 -3.25
C ASP A 368 -15.83 -27.97 -2.65
N TYR A 369 -15.13 -27.08 -1.95
CA TYR A 369 -15.69 -25.94 -1.23
C TYR A 369 -15.43 -24.62 -1.95
N ASP A 370 -16.23 -23.62 -1.57
CA ASP A 370 -15.96 -22.24 -1.92
C ASP A 370 -14.86 -21.67 -1.02
N LEU A 371 -13.82 -21.19 -1.66
CA LEU A 371 -12.67 -20.53 -1.07
C LEU A 371 -12.95 -19.04 -1.04
N TYR A 372 -12.78 -18.43 0.12
CA TYR A 372 -13.02 -17.01 0.35
C TYR A 372 -11.81 -16.35 1.02
N CYS A 373 -11.52 -15.11 0.60
CA CYS A 373 -10.57 -14.25 1.29
C CYS A 373 -11.34 -13.26 2.14
N ILE A 374 -11.07 -13.20 3.45
CA ILE A 374 -11.75 -12.26 4.36
C ILE A 374 -11.30 -10.81 4.11
N PHE A 375 -10.12 -10.64 3.53
CA PHE A 375 -9.52 -9.34 3.19
C PHE A 375 -9.85 -8.89 1.76
N ASP A 376 -10.40 -9.75 0.91
CA ASP A 376 -10.89 -9.43 -0.43
C ASP A 376 -12.13 -10.27 -0.74
N ARG A 377 -13.26 -9.84 -0.19
CA ARG A 377 -14.56 -10.52 -0.24
C ARG A 377 -15.17 -10.50 -1.64
N SER A 378 -14.62 -9.68 -2.55
CA SER A 378 -14.96 -9.69 -3.97
C SER A 378 -14.48 -10.96 -4.69
N LYS A 379 -13.48 -11.64 -4.12
CA LYS A 379 -12.88 -12.84 -4.71
C LYS A 379 -13.40 -14.10 -4.03
N ARG A 380 -14.17 -14.88 -4.80
CA ARG A 380 -14.63 -16.22 -4.41
C ARG A 380 -14.31 -17.20 -5.51
N PHE A 381 -13.66 -18.29 -5.13
CA PHE A 381 -13.33 -19.36 -6.06
C PHE A 381 -13.90 -20.68 -5.57
N ARG A 382 -14.24 -21.58 -6.48
CA ARG A 382 -14.50 -22.99 -6.16
C ARG A 382 -13.44 -23.83 -6.84
N ILE A 383 -12.70 -24.59 -6.04
CA ILE A 383 -11.76 -25.57 -6.57
C ILE A 383 -12.39 -26.95 -6.53
N VAL A 384 -12.27 -27.68 -7.62
CA VAL A 384 -12.63 -29.10 -7.70
C VAL A 384 -11.35 -29.86 -7.42
N SER A 385 -11.33 -30.57 -6.31
CA SER A 385 -10.17 -31.35 -5.88
C SER A 385 -9.72 -32.36 -6.95
N PRO A 386 -8.39 -32.61 -7.07
CA PRO A 386 -7.86 -33.55 -8.04
C PRO A 386 -8.59 -34.90 -8.04
N ARG A 387 -9.02 -35.36 -9.21
CA ARG A 387 -9.71 -36.64 -9.38
C ARG A 387 -9.52 -37.19 -10.78
N TYR A 388 -9.84 -38.47 -10.97
CA TYR A 388 -9.85 -39.08 -12.31
C TYR A 388 -11.05 -38.61 -13.14
N SER A 389 -10.80 -38.35 -14.41
CA SER A 389 -11.85 -38.01 -15.37
C SER A 389 -12.88 -39.14 -15.49
N PRO A 390 -14.20 -38.83 -15.40
CA PRO A 390 -15.25 -39.80 -15.68
C PRO A 390 -15.16 -40.37 -17.10
N ASP A 391 -14.78 -39.52 -18.06
CA ASP A 391 -14.67 -39.89 -19.48
C ASP A 391 -13.35 -40.62 -19.79
N PHE A 392 -12.32 -40.38 -18.97
CA PHE A 392 -10.97 -40.94 -19.15
C PHE A 392 -10.43 -41.49 -17.81
N PRO A 393 -10.82 -42.73 -17.40
CA PRO A 393 -10.69 -43.26 -16.03
C PRO A 393 -9.29 -43.41 -15.41
N GLU A 394 -8.24 -42.89 -16.05
CA GLU A 394 -6.85 -42.90 -15.57
C GLU A 394 -6.17 -41.53 -15.70
N LYS A 395 -6.93 -40.51 -16.09
CA LYS A 395 -6.40 -39.18 -16.40
C LYS A 395 -6.86 -38.22 -15.31
N PRO A 396 -5.98 -37.86 -14.37
CA PRO A 396 -6.35 -36.96 -13.30
C PRO A 396 -6.49 -35.54 -13.83
N TYR A 397 -7.41 -34.79 -13.23
CA TYR A 397 -7.63 -33.37 -13.53
C TYR A 397 -8.14 -32.64 -12.29
N SER A 398 -8.06 -31.32 -12.33
CA SER A 398 -8.68 -30.42 -11.34
C SER A 398 -9.27 -29.22 -12.07
N GLU A 399 -10.29 -28.60 -11.48
CA GLU A 399 -10.92 -27.41 -12.04
C GLU A 399 -10.97 -26.27 -11.03
N LEU A 400 -10.84 -25.04 -11.51
CA LEU A 400 -11.04 -23.83 -10.72
C LEU A 400 -12.12 -22.97 -11.37
N LYS A 401 -13.07 -22.51 -10.57
CA LYS A 401 -14.17 -21.64 -11.01
C LYS A 401 -14.15 -20.36 -10.21
N TYR A 402 -14.42 -19.24 -10.88
CA TYR A 402 -14.70 -17.98 -10.20
C TYR A 402 -16.20 -17.85 -9.97
N ILE A 403 -16.59 -17.49 -8.75
CA ILE A 403 -17.99 -17.37 -8.34
C ILE A 403 -18.36 -15.89 -8.28
N VAL A 404 -19.18 -15.44 -9.24
CA VAL A 404 -19.74 -14.09 -9.24
C VAL A 404 -20.89 -14.04 -8.22
N SER A 405 -20.75 -13.19 -7.20
CA SER A 405 -21.74 -13.10 -6.11
C SER A 405 -22.91 -12.18 -6.48
N GLY A 406 -24.09 -12.43 -5.90
CA GLY A 406 -25.24 -11.52 -5.96
C GLY A 406 -26.04 -11.51 -7.27
N VAL A 407 -25.81 -12.47 -8.17
CA VAL A 407 -26.55 -12.59 -9.43
C VAL A 407 -27.51 -13.78 -9.37
N LEU A 408 -28.81 -13.48 -9.42
CA LEU A 408 -29.87 -14.47 -9.60
C LEU A 408 -30.22 -14.56 -11.10
N LEU A 409 -30.29 -15.77 -11.62
CA LEU A 409 -30.57 -16.08 -13.02
C LEU A 409 -31.77 -17.03 -13.04
N ASP A 410 -32.96 -16.44 -12.95
CA ASP A 410 -34.18 -17.19 -12.60
C ASP A 410 -35.06 -17.54 -13.82
N SER A 411 -34.81 -16.90 -14.97
CA SER A 411 -35.51 -17.18 -16.24
C SER A 411 -34.65 -16.82 -17.47
N GLU A 412 -34.92 -17.43 -18.64
CA GLU A 412 -34.24 -17.10 -19.91
C GLU A 412 -34.75 -15.82 -20.57
N ASP A 413 -35.21 -14.85 -19.77
CA ASP A 413 -35.60 -13.55 -20.28
C ASP A 413 -34.37 -12.75 -20.77
N PRO A 414 -34.55 -11.76 -21.67
CA PRO A 414 -33.44 -10.99 -22.23
C PRO A 414 -32.56 -10.30 -21.18
N GLU A 415 -33.12 -9.92 -20.03
CA GLU A 415 -32.37 -9.25 -18.96
C GLU A 415 -31.46 -10.25 -18.22
N SER A 416 -31.98 -11.44 -17.90
CA SER A 416 -31.21 -12.54 -17.32
C SER A 416 -30.11 -13.04 -18.26
N MET A 417 -30.37 -13.12 -19.57
CA MET A 417 -29.34 -13.46 -20.56
C MET A 417 -28.22 -12.41 -20.59
N LYS A 418 -28.55 -11.12 -20.54
CA LYS A 418 -27.55 -10.04 -20.46
C LYS A 418 -26.76 -10.07 -19.15
N LYS A 419 -27.41 -10.34 -18.02
CA LYS A 419 -26.74 -10.56 -16.72
C LYS A 419 -25.79 -11.75 -16.79
N HIS A 420 -26.20 -12.83 -17.45
CA HIS A 420 -25.38 -14.01 -17.65
C HIS A 420 -24.14 -13.73 -18.52
N GLU A 421 -24.27 -12.97 -19.60
CA GLU A 421 -23.12 -12.54 -20.42
C GLU A 421 -22.12 -11.71 -19.61
N ALA A 422 -22.60 -10.84 -18.72
CA ALA A 422 -21.75 -10.09 -17.80
C ALA A 422 -21.04 -11.03 -16.79
N VAL A 423 -21.75 -12.01 -16.24
CA VAL A 423 -21.17 -13.05 -15.37
C VAL A 423 -20.06 -13.82 -16.10
N LEU A 424 -20.31 -14.29 -17.33
CA LEU A 424 -19.32 -15.00 -18.13
C LEU A 424 -18.09 -14.14 -18.44
N SER A 425 -18.31 -12.87 -18.77
CA SER A 425 -17.23 -11.92 -19.04
C SER A 425 -16.35 -11.70 -17.82
N GLU A 426 -16.96 -11.55 -16.65
CA GLU A 426 -16.25 -11.37 -15.39
C GLU A 426 -15.51 -12.65 -14.97
N GLN A 427 -16.13 -13.82 -15.09
CA GLN A 427 -15.45 -15.10 -14.85
C GLN A 427 -14.22 -15.26 -15.74
N LYS A 428 -14.35 -14.97 -17.04
CA LYS A 428 -13.23 -15.03 -17.98
C LYS A 428 -12.11 -14.08 -17.56
N ARG A 429 -12.44 -12.81 -17.28
CA ARG A 429 -11.46 -11.79 -16.87
C ARG A 429 -10.69 -12.21 -15.62
N MET A 430 -11.42 -12.58 -14.56
CA MET A 430 -10.83 -12.95 -13.27
C MET A 430 -9.96 -14.20 -13.34
N LEU A 431 -10.39 -15.23 -14.09
CA LEU A 431 -9.61 -16.45 -14.24
C LEU A 431 -8.34 -16.20 -15.09
N VAL A 432 -8.41 -15.38 -16.13
CA VAL A 432 -7.24 -15.01 -16.94
C VAL A 432 -6.23 -14.23 -16.10
N GLU A 433 -6.66 -13.21 -15.36
CA GLU A 433 -5.79 -12.42 -14.48
C GLU A 433 -5.08 -13.31 -13.45
N LEU A 434 -5.80 -14.26 -12.86
CA LEU A 434 -5.22 -15.22 -11.91
C LEU A 434 -4.22 -16.16 -12.60
N MET A 435 -4.52 -16.72 -13.77
CA MET A 435 -3.59 -17.61 -14.46
C MET A 435 -2.33 -16.87 -14.92
N ASP A 436 -2.46 -15.64 -15.41
CA ASP A 436 -1.31 -14.80 -15.75
C ASP A 436 -0.50 -14.43 -14.51
N MET A 437 -1.15 -14.25 -13.34
CA MET A 437 -0.45 -14.06 -12.07
C MET A 437 0.51 -15.23 -11.79
N TYR A 438 0.02 -16.47 -11.93
CA TYR A 438 0.70 -17.71 -11.55
C TYR A 438 1.69 -18.23 -12.58
N TYR A 439 1.27 -18.24 -13.84
CA TYR A 439 1.97 -18.91 -14.93
C TYR A 439 2.58 -17.93 -15.93
N GLY A 440 2.21 -16.65 -15.88
CA GLY A 440 2.74 -15.61 -16.76
C GLY A 440 4.26 -15.47 -16.69
N GLN A 441 4.89 -15.84 -15.56
CA GLN A 441 6.35 -15.90 -15.42
C GLN A 441 7.01 -16.94 -16.34
N TYR A 442 6.29 -17.98 -16.75
CA TYR A 442 6.75 -19.02 -17.68
C TYR A 442 6.33 -18.74 -19.14
N GLY A 443 5.56 -17.67 -19.37
CA GLY A 443 5.04 -17.28 -20.67
C GLY A 443 3.59 -16.79 -20.57
N LYS A 444 3.22 -15.79 -21.39
CA LYS A 444 1.83 -15.32 -21.47
C LYS A 444 0.90 -16.42 -21.96
N GLY A 445 -0.36 -16.37 -21.50
CA GLY A 445 -1.40 -17.27 -22.00
C GLY A 445 -1.57 -17.19 -23.51
N VAL A 446 -1.71 -18.34 -24.16
CA VAL A 446 -1.96 -18.44 -25.59
C VAL A 446 -3.46 -18.45 -25.84
N VAL A 447 -3.94 -17.51 -26.67
CA VAL A 447 -5.33 -17.51 -27.13
C VAL A 447 -5.53 -18.66 -28.13
N VAL A 448 -6.56 -19.46 -27.89
CA VAL A 448 -6.91 -20.60 -28.72
C VAL A 448 -8.01 -20.20 -29.69
N ASP A 449 -7.75 -20.40 -30.98
CA ASP A 449 -8.65 -20.11 -32.09
C ASP A 449 -8.67 -21.27 -33.08
N ASP A 450 -9.46 -21.18 -34.14
CA ASP A 450 -9.65 -22.28 -35.08
C ASP A 450 -8.36 -22.71 -35.81
N SER A 451 -7.35 -21.85 -35.90
CA SER A 451 -6.06 -22.18 -36.54
C SER A 451 -5.19 -23.09 -35.67
N ASN A 452 -5.39 -23.09 -34.35
CA ASN A 452 -4.52 -23.78 -33.40
C ASN A 452 -5.26 -24.66 -32.38
N ARG A 453 -6.60 -24.69 -32.42
CA ARG A 453 -7.48 -25.42 -31.50
C ARG A 453 -7.10 -26.89 -31.37
N GLU A 454 -6.95 -27.59 -32.48
CA GLU A 454 -6.63 -29.03 -32.50
C GLU A 454 -5.26 -29.29 -31.84
N LYS A 455 -4.25 -28.48 -32.17
CA LYS A 455 -2.90 -28.59 -31.60
C LYS A 455 -2.91 -28.49 -30.07
N TYR A 456 -3.62 -27.52 -29.51
CA TYR A 456 -3.65 -27.32 -28.05
C TYR A 456 -4.59 -28.30 -27.36
N ARG A 457 -5.73 -28.63 -27.98
CA ARG A 457 -6.65 -29.64 -27.48
C ARG A 457 -6.00 -31.01 -27.32
N ASN A 458 -5.21 -31.44 -28.29
CA ASN A 458 -4.51 -32.73 -28.27
C ASN A 458 -3.46 -32.84 -27.15
N ARG A 459 -3.12 -31.75 -26.45
CA ARG A 459 -2.27 -31.79 -25.26
C ARG A 459 -3.01 -32.31 -24.02
N PHE A 460 -4.31 -32.10 -23.96
CA PHE A 460 -5.15 -32.50 -22.84
C PHE A 460 -5.74 -33.88 -23.08
N LYS A 461 -5.66 -34.75 -22.07
CA LYS A 461 -6.13 -36.13 -22.10
C LYS A 461 -7.41 -36.34 -21.31
N ALA A 462 -7.71 -35.46 -20.36
CA ALA A 462 -8.91 -35.52 -19.51
C ALA A 462 -9.97 -34.47 -19.89
N LEU A 463 -9.62 -33.50 -20.76
CA LEU A 463 -10.50 -32.41 -21.16
C LEU A 463 -11.73 -32.94 -21.95
N PRO A 464 -12.97 -32.65 -21.50
CA PRO A 464 -14.19 -33.12 -22.17
C PRO A 464 -14.28 -32.69 -23.62
N SER A 465 -14.77 -33.58 -24.49
CA SER A 465 -14.79 -33.41 -25.96
C SER A 465 -15.64 -32.23 -26.44
N ASP A 466 -16.61 -31.78 -25.65
CA ASP A 466 -17.53 -30.68 -25.91
C ASP A 466 -17.13 -29.35 -25.24
N ALA A 467 -16.05 -29.34 -24.46
CA ALA A 467 -15.52 -28.12 -23.84
C ALA A 467 -14.83 -27.21 -24.88
N ASP A 468 -15.24 -25.94 -24.91
CA ASP A 468 -14.63 -24.93 -25.77
C ASP A 468 -13.34 -24.41 -25.14
N LEU A 469 -12.19 -24.79 -25.69
CA LEU A 469 -10.87 -24.31 -25.28
C LEU A 469 -10.66 -22.86 -25.75
N VAL A 470 -10.42 -21.94 -24.82
CA VAL A 470 -10.31 -20.49 -25.09
C VAL A 470 -8.90 -19.96 -24.89
N MET A 471 -8.21 -20.40 -23.83
CA MET A 471 -6.81 -20.02 -23.60
C MET A 471 -6.02 -21.18 -23.00
N TYR A 472 -4.72 -21.16 -23.19
CA TYR A 472 -3.77 -22.18 -22.74
C TYR A 472 -2.57 -21.56 -22.02
N TRP A 473 -2.19 -22.17 -20.89
CA TRP A 473 -0.93 -21.91 -20.18
C TRP A 473 -0.20 -23.23 -19.95
N LYS A 474 1.12 -23.13 -19.83
CA LYS A 474 1.96 -24.22 -19.35
C LYS A 474 2.61 -23.79 -18.05
N GLY A 475 2.26 -24.46 -16.96
CA GLY A 475 2.90 -24.27 -15.67
C GLY A 475 4.03 -25.28 -15.51
N TYR A 476 5.26 -24.82 -15.46
CA TYR A 476 6.37 -25.64 -14.99
C TYR A 476 6.46 -25.50 -13.48
N THR A 477 6.55 -26.62 -12.77
CA THR A 477 6.92 -26.58 -11.34
C THR A 477 8.44 -26.74 -11.26
N PRO A 478 9.16 -25.93 -10.48
CA PRO A 478 10.56 -26.20 -10.19
C PRO A 478 10.70 -27.62 -9.63
N VAL A 479 11.76 -28.33 -10.04
CA VAL A 479 12.06 -29.70 -9.58
C VAL A 479 11.97 -29.76 -8.06
N GLN A 480 10.94 -30.43 -7.54
CA GLN A 480 10.87 -30.73 -6.12
C GLN A 480 11.83 -31.89 -5.82
N TRP A 481 12.57 -31.80 -4.71
CA TRP A 481 13.43 -32.91 -4.27
C TRP A 481 12.54 -34.15 -4.06
N ASN A 482 12.76 -35.19 -4.89
CA ASN A 482 12.01 -36.46 -4.92
C ASN A 482 10.61 -36.46 -5.57
N SER A 483 10.31 -35.57 -6.52
CA SER A 483 9.09 -35.68 -7.34
C SER A 483 9.42 -35.64 -8.84
N ASP A 484 8.90 -36.61 -9.60
CA ASP A 484 8.94 -36.63 -11.07
C ASP A 484 7.89 -35.66 -11.69
N TYR A 485 7.28 -34.80 -10.87
CA TYR A 485 6.22 -33.90 -11.30
C TYR A 485 6.75 -32.73 -12.14
N GLU A 486 6.50 -32.77 -13.45
CA GLU A 486 6.95 -31.75 -14.41
C GLU A 486 6.07 -30.48 -14.45
N GLY A 487 4.97 -30.46 -13.69
CA GLY A 487 4.02 -29.34 -13.62
C GLY A 487 2.66 -29.66 -14.22
N CYS A 488 1.97 -28.64 -14.72
CA CYS A 488 0.59 -28.76 -15.20
C CYS A 488 0.34 -28.07 -16.55
N LEU A 489 -0.51 -28.69 -17.36
CA LEU A 489 -1.18 -28.07 -18.49
C LEU A 489 -2.43 -27.39 -17.95
N VAL A 490 -2.63 -26.13 -18.30
CA VAL A 490 -3.73 -25.32 -17.77
C VAL A 490 -4.49 -24.70 -18.94
N ALA A 491 -5.81 -24.80 -18.92
CA ALA A 491 -6.69 -24.29 -19.96
C ALA A 491 -7.84 -23.49 -19.36
N LEU A 492 -8.14 -22.34 -19.94
CA LEU A 492 -9.44 -21.69 -19.76
C LEU A 492 -10.40 -22.31 -20.76
N ILE A 493 -11.50 -22.83 -20.25
CA ILE A 493 -12.55 -23.45 -21.06
C ILE A 493 -13.91 -22.83 -20.77
N LEU A 494 -14.75 -22.79 -21.79
CA LEU A 494 -16.17 -22.53 -21.65
C LEU A 494 -16.92 -23.86 -21.66
N LYS A 495 -17.57 -24.19 -20.55
CA LYS A 495 -18.48 -25.33 -20.47
C LYS A 495 -19.89 -24.83 -20.79
N LYS A 496 -20.36 -25.17 -21.99
CA LYS A 496 -21.70 -24.82 -22.45
C LYS A 496 -22.71 -25.82 -21.91
N ASN A 497 -23.80 -25.32 -21.33
CA ASN A 497 -24.96 -26.15 -21.03
C ASN A 497 -25.97 -26.01 -22.18
N LYS A 498 -26.16 -27.10 -22.93
CA LYS A 498 -27.04 -27.11 -24.13
C LYS A 498 -28.52 -27.01 -23.79
N GLU A 499 -28.92 -27.46 -22.60
CA GLU A 499 -30.32 -27.47 -22.16
C GLU A 499 -30.73 -26.15 -21.52
N ASN A 500 -29.79 -25.48 -20.85
CA ASN A 500 -30.01 -24.20 -20.20
C ASN A 500 -28.73 -23.34 -20.33
N PRO A 501 -28.70 -22.40 -21.30
CA PRO A 501 -27.54 -21.55 -21.54
C PRO A 501 -27.07 -20.78 -20.30
N LEU A 502 -27.98 -20.38 -19.39
CA LEU A 502 -27.66 -19.66 -18.14
C LEU A 502 -26.83 -20.48 -17.15
N LYS A 503 -26.73 -21.80 -17.36
CA LYS A 503 -25.85 -22.70 -16.59
C LYS A 503 -24.47 -22.89 -17.24
N SER A 504 -24.18 -22.18 -18.33
CA SER A 504 -22.83 -22.18 -18.92
C SER A 504 -21.87 -21.41 -18.02
N TYR A 505 -20.59 -21.76 -18.02
CA TYR A 505 -19.59 -21.04 -17.22
C TYR A 505 -18.19 -21.21 -17.76
N TYR A 506 -17.35 -20.22 -17.46
CA TYR A 506 -15.90 -20.36 -17.63
C TYR A 506 -15.29 -21.07 -16.42
N CYS A 507 -14.36 -21.97 -16.67
CA CYS A 507 -13.50 -22.54 -15.65
C CYS A 507 -12.09 -22.74 -16.17
N ILE A 508 -11.15 -22.86 -15.23
CA ILE A 508 -9.83 -23.38 -15.51
C ILE A 508 -9.87 -24.89 -15.35
N HIS A 509 -9.33 -25.60 -16.33
CA HIS A 509 -9.09 -27.03 -16.32
C HIS A 509 -7.59 -27.27 -16.28
N ALA A 510 -7.14 -28.13 -15.37
CA ALA A 510 -5.73 -28.46 -15.21
C ALA A 510 -5.49 -29.96 -15.21
N GLU A 511 -4.41 -30.37 -15.88
CA GLU A 511 -3.93 -31.75 -15.94
C GLU A 511 -2.42 -31.79 -15.64
N PRO A 512 -1.88 -32.86 -15.05
CA PRO A 512 -0.43 -32.99 -14.90
C PRO A 512 0.27 -33.11 -16.26
N ILE A 513 1.45 -32.50 -16.35
CA ILE A 513 2.44 -32.83 -17.38
C ILE A 513 3.02 -34.19 -16.97
N LYS A 514 2.89 -35.18 -17.86
CA LYS A 514 3.52 -36.50 -17.67
C LYS A 514 4.97 -36.45 -18.05
#